data_AF-A0A9W9Y879-F1
#
_entry.id   AF-A0A9W9Y879-F1
#
_cell.length_a   1.000
_cell.length_b   1.000
_cell.length_c   1.000
_cell.angle_alpha   90.00
_cell.angle_beta   90.00
_cell.angle_gamma   90.00
#
_symmetry.space_group_name_H-M   'P 1'
#
loop_
_entity.id
_entity.type
_entity.pdbx_description
1 polymer ?
#
loop_
_entity_poly.entity_id
_entity_poly.type
_entity_poly.pdbx_seq_one_letter_code
_entity_poly.pdbx_strand_id
1 'polypeptide(L)'
;MKLVSEVLLSAAGYDSREEARQSLYRKARLLYDFDFEGDRIAIIQSLLLMSHYYPSMTEKKHTWHWVHQAISMAQVASLHRNHGESSDRNLHARIWWGCLVRDRMNSLGTSRPMVINSLDCNVPMLTIDDLHEPGDDEDQLAVKAMYIEFLKLCQYMEGVLSLRHDIVFVEGRPPDQVKVCDETLQLWLENLPHVAMRQEPNMADDGGVQISALYRAVLHSAYKYVYSCYEE
;
A
#
# COMPACT_ATOMS: atom_id res chain seq x y z
N MET A 1 6.53 -18.35 -4.51
CA MET A 1 6.11 -17.27 -5.43
C MET A 1 5.23 -17.90 -6.50
N LYS A 2 3.90 -17.90 -6.37
CA LYS A 2 3.04 -18.20 -7.53
C LYS A 2 3.04 -16.96 -8.43
N LEU A 3 4.18 -16.77 -9.08
CA LEU A 3 4.34 -15.79 -10.14
C LEU A 3 3.34 -16.07 -11.24
N VAL A 4 3.01 -15.04 -12.03
CA VAL A 4 2.39 -15.23 -13.35
C VAL A 4 3.13 -16.38 -14.03
N SER A 5 2.39 -17.44 -14.38
CA SER A 5 2.99 -18.67 -14.88
C SER A 5 3.74 -18.40 -16.18
N GLU A 6 4.79 -19.18 -16.45
CA GLU A 6 5.56 -19.03 -17.69
C GLU A 6 4.69 -19.28 -18.93
N VAL A 7 3.70 -20.17 -18.79
CA VAL A 7 2.68 -20.43 -19.81
C VAL A 7 1.89 -19.16 -20.13
N LEU A 8 1.41 -18.42 -19.12
CA LEU A 8 0.66 -17.18 -19.34
C LEU A 8 1.54 -16.07 -19.92
N LEU A 9 2.81 -15.98 -19.51
CA LEU A 9 3.76 -15.00 -20.06
C LEU A 9 4.04 -15.27 -21.53
N SER A 10 4.34 -16.53 -21.88
CA SER A 10 4.59 -16.93 -23.26
C SER A 10 3.34 -16.75 -24.14
N ALA A 11 2.15 -17.10 -23.62
CA ALA A 11 0.88 -16.87 -24.31
C ALA A 11 0.58 -15.37 -24.53
N ALA A 12 1.05 -14.50 -23.63
CA ALA A 12 0.97 -13.05 -23.78
C ALA A 12 2.08 -12.46 -24.69
N GLY A 13 2.97 -13.30 -25.22
CA GLY A 13 4.05 -12.91 -26.13
C GLY A 13 5.28 -12.32 -25.45
N TYR A 14 5.57 -12.74 -24.21
CA TYR A 14 6.74 -12.28 -23.44
C TYR A 14 7.65 -13.43 -23.07
N ASP A 15 8.97 -13.22 -23.20
CA ASP A 15 10.00 -14.22 -22.89
C ASP A 15 10.36 -14.22 -21.40
N SER A 16 10.13 -13.09 -20.71
CA SER A 16 10.40 -12.98 -19.28
C SER A 16 9.43 -12.04 -18.55
N ARG A 17 9.38 -12.19 -17.22
CA ARG A 17 8.60 -11.29 -16.33
C ARG A 17 9.11 -9.86 -16.35
N GLU A 18 10.43 -9.70 -16.50
CA GLU A 18 11.07 -8.40 -16.59
C GLU A 18 10.66 -7.69 -17.88
N GLU A 19 10.75 -8.39 -19.01
CA GLU A 19 10.30 -7.88 -20.31
C GLU A 19 8.81 -7.53 -20.30
N ALA A 20 7.96 -8.44 -19.79
CA ALA A 20 6.53 -8.20 -19.65
C ALA A 20 6.24 -6.94 -18.83
N ARG A 21 6.87 -6.80 -17.65
CA ARG A 21 6.69 -5.64 -16.77
C ARG A 21 7.14 -4.35 -17.45
N GLN A 22 8.30 -4.35 -18.11
CA GLN A 22 8.82 -3.17 -18.81
C GLN A 22 7.93 -2.77 -19.99
N SER A 23 7.50 -3.75 -20.79
CA SER A 23 6.64 -3.53 -21.96
C SER A 23 5.26 -3.00 -21.56
N LEU A 24 4.61 -3.63 -20.57
CA LEU A 24 3.31 -3.21 -20.07
C LEU A 24 3.36 -1.82 -19.44
N TYR A 25 4.40 -1.52 -18.64
CA TYR A 25 4.58 -0.19 -18.07
C TYR A 25 4.76 0.88 -19.16
N ARG A 26 5.58 0.62 -20.19
CA ARG A 26 5.77 1.56 -21.31
C ARG A 26 4.46 1.81 -22.07
N LYS A 27 3.69 0.76 -22.35
CA LYS A 27 2.38 0.86 -23.02
C LYS A 27 1.39 1.68 -22.18
N ALA A 28 1.23 1.36 -20.89
CA ALA A 28 0.36 2.10 -19.98
C ALA A 28 0.75 3.58 -19.88
N ARG A 29 2.05 3.87 -19.79
CA ARG A 29 2.57 5.24 -19.78
C ARG A 29 2.24 6.00 -21.06
N LEU A 30 2.41 5.38 -22.23
CA LEU A 30 2.06 6.03 -23.50
C LEU A 30 0.56 6.33 -23.57
N LEU A 31 -0.30 5.37 -23.21
CA LEU A 31 -1.75 5.59 -23.19
C LEU A 31 -2.14 6.73 -22.24
N TYR A 32 -1.49 6.82 -21.08
CA TYR A 32 -1.68 7.92 -20.13
C TYR A 32 -1.18 9.26 -20.70
N ASP A 33 0.03 9.32 -21.25
CA ASP A 33 0.62 10.55 -21.80
C ASP A 33 -0.16 11.06 -23.05
N PHE A 34 -0.97 10.21 -23.71
CA PHE A 34 -1.85 10.56 -24.83
C PHE A 34 -3.33 10.79 -24.42
N ASP A 35 -3.65 10.79 -23.12
CA ASP A 35 -5.02 10.94 -22.61
C ASP A 35 -6.03 9.97 -23.26
N PHE A 36 -5.60 8.72 -23.52
CA PHE A 36 -6.40 7.76 -24.27
C PHE A 36 -7.59 7.21 -23.47
N GLU A 37 -7.41 6.98 -22.17
CA GLU A 37 -8.46 6.46 -21.30
C GLU A 37 -9.35 7.61 -20.80
N GLY A 38 -10.68 7.40 -20.83
CA GLY A 38 -11.67 8.37 -20.36
C GLY A 38 -12.24 8.05 -18.97
N ASP A 39 -12.21 6.79 -18.56
CA ASP A 39 -12.66 6.38 -17.22
C ASP A 39 -11.64 6.80 -16.15
N ARG A 40 -12.08 7.69 -15.27
CA ARG A 40 -11.28 8.21 -14.16
C ARG A 40 -10.85 7.11 -13.20
N ILE A 41 -11.69 6.10 -12.96
CA ILE A 41 -11.36 5.01 -12.04
C ILE A 41 -10.24 4.15 -12.64
N ALA A 42 -10.36 3.77 -13.91
CA ALA A 42 -9.31 3.05 -14.64
C ALA A 42 -7.97 3.82 -14.65
N ILE A 43 -8.00 5.15 -14.83
CA ILE A 43 -6.79 5.98 -14.77
C ILE A 43 -6.16 5.95 -13.37
N ILE A 44 -6.95 6.14 -12.30
CA ILE A 44 -6.44 6.11 -10.92
C ILE A 44 -5.79 4.75 -10.61
N GLN A 45 -6.47 3.65 -10.97
CA GLN A 45 -5.94 2.30 -10.79
C GLN A 45 -4.64 2.09 -11.58
N SER A 46 -4.58 2.56 -12.84
CA SER A 46 -3.38 2.48 -13.67
C SER A 46 -2.21 3.23 -13.06
N LEU A 47 -2.42 4.45 -12.56
CA LEU A 47 -1.40 5.25 -11.90
C LEU A 47 -0.88 4.58 -10.62
N LEU A 48 -1.77 4.01 -9.80
CA LEU A 48 -1.39 3.23 -8.63
C LEU A 48 -0.53 2.02 -9.02
N LEU A 49 -0.93 1.25 -10.01
CA LEU A 49 -0.17 0.09 -10.49
C LEU A 49 1.20 0.50 -11.05
N MET A 50 1.25 1.56 -11.87
CA MET A 50 2.49 2.12 -12.42
C MET A 50 3.47 2.55 -11.32
N SER A 51 2.96 3.04 -10.18
CA SER A 51 3.80 3.42 -9.06
C SER A 51 4.59 2.25 -8.45
N HIS A 52 4.22 0.98 -8.69
CA HIS A 52 5.01 -0.18 -8.21
C HIS A 52 6.27 -0.44 -9.03
N TYR A 53 6.46 0.23 -10.16
CA TYR A 53 7.60 -0.01 -11.03
C TYR A 53 8.53 1.20 -11.08
N TYR A 54 9.81 0.94 -10.78
CA TYR A 54 10.88 1.94 -10.86
C TYR A 54 12.07 1.35 -11.61
N PRO A 55 12.21 1.64 -12.92
CA PRO A 55 13.22 0.99 -13.76
C PRO A 55 14.63 1.56 -13.57
N SER A 56 14.77 2.84 -13.22
CA SER A 56 16.08 3.49 -13.14
C SER A 56 16.04 4.79 -12.32
N MET A 57 17.18 5.13 -11.70
CA MET A 57 17.44 6.42 -11.06
C MET A 57 17.48 7.60 -12.04
N THR A 58 17.63 7.34 -13.33
CA THR A 58 17.67 8.36 -14.39
C THR A 58 16.31 8.72 -14.97
N GLU A 59 15.23 8.07 -14.50
CA GLU A 59 13.87 8.40 -14.95
C GLU A 59 13.46 9.81 -14.54
N LYS A 60 12.89 10.57 -15.48
CA LYS A 60 12.35 11.92 -15.18
C LYS A 60 11.15 11.88 -14.24
N LYS A 61 10.35 10.81 -14.32
CA LYS A 61 9.16 10.58 -13.49
C LYS A 61 9.47 9.44 -12.52
N HIS A 62 9.76 9.78 -11.26
CA HIS A 62 9.98 8.81 -10.19
C HIS A 62 8.67 8.23 -9.66
N THR A 63 8.75 7.19 -8.83
CA THR A 63 7.59 6.54 -8.21
C THR A 63 6.60 7.51 -7.55
N TRP A 64 7.10 8.52 -6.83
CA TRP A 64 6.25 9.52 -6.15
C TRP A 64 5.38 10.33 -7.12
N HIS A 65 5.85 10.56 -8.36
CA HIS A 65 5.08 11.30 -9.35
C HIS A 65 3.75 10.59 -9.65
N TRP A 66 3.81 9.28 -9.87
CA TRP A 66 2.62 8.47 -10.14
C TRP A 66 1.71 8.36 -8.92
N VAL A 67 2.29 8.23 -7.72
CA VAL A 67 1.54 8.22 -6.46
C VAL A 67 0.77 9.54 -6.27
N HIS A 68 1.44 10.69 -6.40
CA HIS A 68 0.80 11.99 -6.22
C HIS A 68 -0.30 12.24 -7.26
N GLN A 69 -0.10 11.81 -8.50
CA GLN A 69 -1.12 11.92 -9.55
C GLN A 69 -2.34 11.06 -9.23
N ALA A 70 -2.14 9.83 -8.77
CA ALA A 70 -3.24 8.95 -8.35
C ALA A 70 -4.03 9.54 -7.18
N ILE A 71 -3.33 10.06 -6.16
CA ILE A 71 -3.94 10.71 -4.99
C ILE A 71 -4.77 11.91 -5.40
N SER A 72 -4.20 12.80 -6.22
CA SER A 72 -4.88 14.00 -6.70
C SER A 72 -6.17 13.66 -7.46
N MET A 73 -6.11 12.69 -8.37
CA MET A 73 -7.29 12.25 -9.12
C MET A 73 -8.33 11.56 -8.23
N ALA A 74 -7.90 10.74 -7.27
CA ALA A 74 -8.78 10.12 -6.29
C ALA A 74 -9.48 11.16 -5.39
N GLN A 75 -8.78 12.24 -5.02
CA GLN A 75 -9.37 13.34 -4.26
C GLN A 75 -10.40 14.12 -5.08
N VAL A 76 -10.10 14.42 -6.35
CA VAL A 76 -11.06 15.05 -7.28
C VAL A 76 -12.31 14.19 -7.47
N ALA A 77 -12.16 12.86 -7.55
CA ALA A 77 -13.26 11.91 -7.58
C ALA A 77 -13.94 11.69 -6.20
N SER A 78 -13.53 12.42 -5.16
CA SER A 78 -14.04 12.31 -3.79
C SER A 78 -13.92 10.91 -3.17
N LEU A 79 -12.95 10.10 -3.60
CA LEU A 79 -12.77 8.73 -3.06
C LEU A 79 -12.29 8.73 -1.60
N HIS A 80 -11.75 9.86 -1.13
CA HIS A 80 -11.38 10.12 0.27
C HIS A 80 -12.59 10.34 1.20
N ARG A 81 -13.80 10.37 0.65
CA ARG A 81 -15.04 10.58 1.39
C ARG A 81 -15.85 9.29 1.51
N ASN A 82 -16.62 9.17 2.58
CA ASN A 82 -17.57 8.09 2.76
C ASN A 82 -18.76 8.27 1.81
N HIS A 83 -18.96 7.30 0.92
CA HIS A 83 -20.03 7.30 -0.08
C HIS A 83 -21.32 6.63 0.40
N GLY A 84 -21.46 6.32 1.69
CA GLY A 84 -22.65 5.65 2.23
C GLY A 84 -22.85 4.28 1.60
N GLU A 85 -24.07 3.91 1.21
CA GLU A 85 -24.41 2.59 0.64
C GLU A 85 -24.29 2.54 -0.90
N SER A 86 -23.39 3.31 -1.52
CA SER A 86 -23.21 3.25 -2.97
C SER A 86 -22.74 1.86 -3.44
N SER A 87 -23.15 1.44 -4.63
CA SER A 87 -22.75 0.15 -5.21
C SER A 87 -21.24 0.02 -5.38
N ASP A 88 -20.56 1.14 -5.63
CA ASP A 88 -19.11 1.18 -5.86
C ASP A 88 -18.31 1.49 -4.60
N ARG A 89 -18.97 1.61 -3.43
CA ARG A 89 -18.36 1.96 -2.15
C ARG A 89 -17.12 1.13 -1.85
N ASN A 90 -17.21 -0.18 -2.00
CA ASN A 90 -16.11 -1.09 -1.67
C ASN A 90 -14.93 -0.92 -2.63
N LEU A 91 -15.19 -0.68 -3.93
CA LEU A 91 -14.13 -0.40 -4.89
C LEU A 91 -13.45 0.94 -4.60
N HIS A 92 -14.23 1.99 -4.36
CA HIS A 92 -13.73 3.32 -4.01
C HIS A 92 -12.90 3.31 -2.74
N ALA A 93 -13.37 2.62 -1.70
CA ALA A 93 -12.63 2.46 -0.45
C ALA A 93 -11.31 1.70 -0.68
N ARG A 94 -11.32 0.59 -1.43
CA ARG A 94 -10.10 -0.16 -1.77
C ARG A 94 -9.08 0.70 -2.52
N ILE A 95 -9.52 1.49 -3.48
CA ILE A 95 -8.65 2.42 -4.22
C ILE A 95 -8.08 3.49 -3.29
N TRP A 96 -8.91 4.11 -2.46
CA TRP A 96 -8.46 5.15 -1.54
C TRP A 96 -7.43 4.63 -0.52
N TRP A 97 -7.71 3.49 0.11
CA TRP A 97 -6.75 2.86 1.02
C TRP A 97 -5.46 2.42 0.31
N GLY A 98 -5.56 2.01 -0.95
CA GLY A 98 -4.38 1.79 -1.81
C GLY A 98 -3.55 3.06 -2.02
N CYS A 99 -4.19 4.20 -2.28
CA CYS A 99 -3.52 5.51 -2.33
C CYS A 99 -2.81 5.84 -1.02
N LEU A 100 -3.48 5.68 0.12
CA LEU A 100 -2.91 5.96 1.44
C LEU A 100 -1.68 5.09 1.71
N VAL A 101 -1.76 3.77 1.50
CA VAL A 101 -0.63 2.87 1.65
C VAL A 101 0.55 3.31 0.77
N ARG A 102 0.28 3.65 -0.49
CA ARG A 102 1.33 4.08 -1.43
C ARG A 102 1.99 5.39 -1.02
N ASP A 103 1.23 6.34 -0.48
CA ASP A 103 1.76 7.59 0.08
C ASP A 103 2.69 7.31 1.26
N ARG A 104 2.20 6.58 2.28
CA ARG A 104 2.96 6.27 3.51
C ARG A 104 4.25 5.50 3.20
N MET A 105 4.17 4.44 2.39
CA MET A 105 5.35 3.63 2.05
C MET A 105 6.36 4.40 1.19
N ASN A 106 5.89 5.33 0.35
CA ASN A 106 6.79 6.16 -0.44
C ASN A 106 7.50 7.21 0.44
N SER A 107 6.76 7.88 1.33
CA SER A 107 7.33 8.81 2.32
C SER A 107 8.37 8.12 3.19
N LEU A 108 8.04 6.92 3.69
CA LEU A 108 8.91 6.11 4.52
C LEU A 108 10.22 5.76 3.79
N GLY A 109 10.15 5.32 2.53
CA GLY A 109 11.33 4.92 1.76
C GLY A 109 12.14 6.06 1.15
N THR A 110 11.60 7.28 1.06
CA THR A 110 12.26 8.41 0.38
C THR A 110 12.52 9.63 1.27
N SER A 111 12.11 9.58 2.56
CA SER A 111 12.16 10.71 3.48
C SER A 111 11.44 11.97 2.95
N ARG A 112 10.39 11.77 2.15
CA ARG A 112 9.52 12.84 1.66
C ARG A 112 8.29 12.95 2.56
N PRO A 113 7.72 14.14 2.75
CA PRO A 113 6.47 14.30 3.49
C PRO A 113 5.32 13.56 2.79
N MET A 114 4.36 13.11 3.59
CA MET A 114 3.12 12.51 3.11
C MET A 114 2.25 13.58 2.46
N VAL A 115 1.50 13.22 1.42
CA VAL A 115 0.57 14.13 0.73
C VAL A 115 -0.84 14.03 1.29
N ILE A 116 -1.24 12.84 1.77
CA ILE A 116 -2.56 12.63 2.35
C ILE A 116 -2.54 13.03 3.83
N ASN A 117 -3.32 14.04 4.17
CA ASN A 117 -3.71 14.35 5.55
C ASN A 117 -4.93 13.51 5.94
N SER A 118 -4.79 12.62 6.93
CA SER A 118 -5.90 11.75 7.33
C SER A 118 -7.08 12.50 7.93
N LEU A 119 -6.88 13.72 8.46
CA LEU A 119 -7.97 14.54 9.02
C LEU A 119 -8.97 15.02 7.95
N ASP A 120 -8.55 15.07 6.68
CA ASP A 120 -9.41 15.45 5.56
C ASP A 120 -10.21 14.27 5.00
N CYS A 121 -10.02 13.08 5.57
CA CYS A 121 -10.55 11.82 5.05
C CYS A 121 -11.57 11.22 6.02
N ASN A 122 -12.65 10.62 5.50
CA ASN A 122 -13.63 9.92 6.33
C ASN A 122 -14.07 8.56 5.77
N VAL A 123 -13.25 7.95 4.92
CA VAL A 123 -13.45 6.55 4.47
C VAL A 123 -13.28 5.62 5.68
N PRO A 124 -14.28 4.77 6.00
CA PRO A 124 -14.14 3.79 7.07
C PRO A 124 -12.97 2.82 6.82
N MET A 125 -12.39 2.29 7.90
CA MET A 125 -11.42 1.19 7.82
C MET A 125 -12.05 -0.01 7.09
N LEU A 126 -11.28 -0.63 6.20
CA LEU A 126 -11.74 -1.81 5.48
C LEU A 126 -11.98 -2.98 6.44
N THR A 127 -13.08 -3.68 6.20
CA THR A 127 -13.39 -4.97 6.78
C THR A 127 -13.04 -6.09 5.80
N ILE A 128 -13.08 -7.34 6.28
CA ILE A 128 -12.90 -8.50 5.39
C ILE A 128 -13.97 -8.53 4.31
N ASP A 129 -15.20 -8.14 4.64
CA ASP A 129 -16.32 -8.12 3.68
C ASP A 129 -16.10 -7.10 2.56
N ASP A 130 -15.44 -5.97 2.83
CA ASP A 130 -15.10 -4.97 1.81
C ASP A 130 -14.05 -5.48 0.79
N LEU A 131 -13.29 -6.51 1.19
CA LEU A 131 -12.25 -7.13 0.38
C LEU A 131 -12.67 -8.47 -0.23
N HIS A 132 -13.86 -8.99 0.12
CA HIS A 132 -14.28 -10.32 -0.30
C HIS A 132 -14.37 -10.45 -1.82
N GLU A 133 -13.83 -11.55 -2.36
CA GLU A 133 -13.93 -11.88 -3.78
C GLU A 133 -14.41 -13.32 -3.97
N PRO A 134 -15.21 -13.60 -5.02
CA PRO A 134 -15.63 -14.96 -5.31
C PRO A 134 -14.43 -15.88 -5.54
N GLY A 135 -14.33 -16.96 -4.76
CA GLY A 135 -13.25 -17.94 -4.85
C GLY A 135 -12.09 -17.71 -3.88
N ASP A 136 -12.23 -16.82 -2.91
CA ASP A 136 -11.27 -16.69 -1.80
C ASP A 136 -11.07 -18.03 -1.08
N ASP A 137 -9.82 -18.49 -1.04
CA ASP A 137 -9.38 -19.60 -0.17
C ASP A 137 -8.86 -19.05 1.18
N GLU A 138 -8.46 -19.97 2.07
CA GLU A 138 -7.93 -19.62 3.39
C GLU A 138 -6.66 -18.74 3.32
N ASP A 139 -5.80 -18.96 2.32
CA ASP A 139 -4.58 -18.16 2.11
C ASP A 139 -4.94 -16.72 1.69
N GLN A 140 -5.91 -16.55 0.79
CA GLN A 140 -6.42 -15.23 0.39
C GLN A 140 -7.09 -14.49 1.55
N LEU A 141 -7.89 -15.17 2.36
CA LEU A 141 -8.51 -14.57 3.55
C LEU A 141 -7.44 -14.12 4.57
N ALA A 142 -6.39 -14.93 4.78
CA ALA A 142 -5.27 -14.55 5.63
C ALA A 142 -4.53 -13.31 5.10
N VAL A 143 -4.30 -13.23 3.79
CA VAL A 143 -3.69 -12.05 3.14
C VAL A 143 -4.53 -10.80 3.32
N LYS A 144 -5.86 -10.90 3.13
CA LYS A 144 -6.80 -9.79 3.32
C LYS A 144 -6.81 -9.31 4.77
N ALA A 145 -6.80 -10.23 5.74
CA ALA A 145 -6.68 -9.88 7.15
C ALA A 145 -5.36 -9.16 7.46
N MET A 146 -4.23 -9.64 6.92
CA MET A 146 -2.93 -8.96 7.08
C MET A 146 -2.88 -7.60 6.38
N TYR A 147 -3.57 -7.45 5.24
CA TYR A 147 -3.68 -6.16 4.57
C TYR A 147 -4.43 -5.14 5.44
N ILE A 148 -5.53 -5.55 6.11
CA ILE A 148 -6.24 -4.66 7.05
C ILE A 148 -5.32 -4.22 8.21
N GLU A 149 -4.53 -5.14 8.77
CA GLU A 149 -3.55 -4.78 9.80
C GLU A 149 -2.46 -3.85 9.26
N PHE A 150 -2.05 -4.03 8.00
CA PHE A 150 -1.13 -3.14 7.32
C PHE A 150 -1.70 -1.72 7.13
N LEU A 151 -3.01 -1.60 6.86
CA LEU A 151 -3.70 -0.30 6.79
C LEU A 151 -3.67 0.42 8.15
N LYS A 152 -3.95 -0.30 9.24
CA LYS A 152 -3.88 0.25 10.61
C LYS A 152 -2.46 0.73 10.92
N LEU A 153 -1.45 -0.08 10.63
CA LEU A 153 -0.05 0.33 10.76
C LEU A 153 0.24 1.60 9.96
N CYS A 154 -0.28 1.73 8.73
CA CYS A 154 -0.13 2.94 7.91
C CYS A 154 -0.76 4.18 8.51
N GLN A 155 -1.82 4.05 9.30
CA GLN A 155 -2.39 5.18 10.04
C GLN A 155 -1.52 5.56 11.24
N TYR A 156 -1.02 4.59 12.00
CA TYR A 156 -0.13 4.87 13.14
C TYR A 156 1.19 5.50 12.69
N MET A 157 1.71 5.09 11.52
CA MET A 157 2.90 5.68 10.89
C MET A 157 2.80 7.19 10.69
N GLU A 158 1.59 7.73 10.47
CA GLU A 158 1.42 9.16 10.22
C GLU A 158 1.85 10.01 11.41
N GLY A 159 1.55 9.57 12.64
CA GLY A 159 2.03 10.24 13.86
C GLY A 159 3.55 10.27 13.92
N VAL A 160 4.19 9.12 13.65
CA VAL A 160 5.66 8.96 13.67
C VAL A 160 6.33 9.84 12.62
N LEU A 161 5.83 9.79 11.40
CA LEU A 161 6.40 10.53 10.28
C LEU A 161 6.18 12.03 10.43
N SER A 162 5.06 12.47 11.01
CA SER A 162 4.81 13.89 11.29
C SER A 162 5.83 14.43 12.30
N LEU A 163 6.12 13.67 13.37
CA LEU A 163 7.15 14.02 14.36
C LEU A 163 8.55 14.18 13.74
N ARG A 164 8.86 13.42 12.68
CA ARG A 164 10.15 13.49 11.99
C ARG A 164 10.31 14.72 11.08
N HIS A 165 9.21 15.30 10.59
CA HIS A 165 9.25 16.45 9.67
C HIS A 165 9.17 17.81 10.39
N ASP A 166 8.81 17.84 11.68
CA ASP A 166 8.86 19.02 12.56
C ASP A 166 10.31 19.41 12.96
N ILE A 167 11.26 19.35 12.01
CA ILE A 167 12.70 19.68 12.20
C ILE A 167 12.94 21.19 12.36
N VAL A 168 11.88 22.02 12.37
CA VAL A 168 12.02 23.42 12.81
C VAL A 168 12.01 23.46 14.34
N PHE A 169 13.21 23.26 14.91
CA PHE A 169 13.65 23.65 16.24
C PHE A 169 12.58 24.30 17.14
N VAL A 170 12.00 23.51 18.04
CA VAL A 170 11.60 24.02 19.35
C VAL A 170 12.10 23.01 20.38
N GLU A 171 13.03 23.45 21.24
CA GLU A 171 13.31 22.79 22.50
C GLU A 171 11.97 22.61 23.24
N GLY A 172 11.47 21.37 23.29
CA GLY A 172 10.16 21.07 23.89
C GLY A 172 9.25 20.15 23.10
N ARG A 173 9.78 19.13 22.41
CA ARG A 173 8.93 17.99 22.00
C ARG A 173 8.23 17.47 23.24
N PRO A 174 6.89 17.37 23.29
CA PRO A 174 6.22 16.76 24.43
C PRO A 174 6.61 15.29 24.50
N PRO A 175 7.28 14.83 25.57
CA PRO A 175 7.65 13.41 25.74
C PRO A 175 6.43 12.48 25.58
N ASP A 176 5.25 13.03 25.88
CA ASP A 176 3.97 12.35 25.80
C ASP A 176 3.61 11.90 24.38
N GLN A 177 3.94 12.67 23.33
CA GLN A 177 3.54 12.31 21.95
C GLN A 177 4.33 11.11 21.43
N VAL A 178 5.64 11.10 21.66
CA VAL A 178 6.52 9.97 21.28
C VAL A 178 6.10 8.71 22.04
N LYS A 179 5.83 8.86 23.34
CA LYS A 179 5.38 7.76 24.19
C LYS A 179 4.04 7.17 23.74
N VAL A 180 3.06 8.02 23.43
CA VAL A 180 1.74 7.57 22.92
C VAL A 180 1.91 6.79 21.61
N CYS A 181 2.79 7.27 20.74
CA CYS A 181 3.12 6.66 19.46
C CYS A 181 3.77 5.25 19.64
N ASP A 182 4.71 5.11 20.58
CA ASP A 182 5.32 3.82 20.94
C ASP A 182 4.31 2.85 21.58
N GLU A 183 3.55 3.31 22.58
CA GLU A 183 2.50 2.51 23.24
C GLU A 183 1.45 2.02 22.24
N THR A 184 1.07 2.86 21.26
CA THR A 184 0.11 2.49 20.21
C THR A 184 0.66 1.37 19.31
N LEU A 185 1.94 1.45 18.92
CA LEU A 185 2.57 0.45 18.06
C LEU A 185 2.78 -0.88 18.79
N GLN A 186 3.16 -0.84 20.07
CA GLN A 186 3.29 -2.03 20.91
C GLN A 186 1.93 -2.71 21.13
N LEU A 187 0.91 -1.93 21.50
CA LEU A 187 -0.44 -2.45 21.68
C LEU A 187 -0.98 -3.07 20.38
N TRP A 188 -0.72 -2.45 19.23
CA TRP A 188 -1.08 -3.02 17.94
C TRP A 188 -0.39 -4.37 17.69
N LEU A 189 0.92 -4.47 17.97
CA LEU A 189 1.68 -5.70 17.80
C LEU A 189 1.14 -6.85 18.68
N GLU A 190 0.79 -6.54 19.93
CA GLU A 190 0.22 -7.50 20.90
C GLU A 190 -1.18 -7.99 20.51
N ASN A 191 -1.96 -7.15 19.82
CA ASN A 191 -3.34 -7.45 19.42
C ASN A 191 -3.48 -7.91 17.97
N LEU A 192 -2.37 -8.28 17.30
CA LEU A 192 -2.45 -8.84 15.97
C LEU A 192 -3.29 -10.13 15.95
N PRO A 193 -4.16 -10.34 14.93
CA PRO A 193 -4.84 -11.61 14.77
C PRO A 193 -3.82 -12.74 14.52
N HIS A 194 -4.15 -13.97 14.92
CA HIS A 194 -3.24 -15.12 14.82
C HIS A 194 -2.61 -15.28 13.43
N VAL A 195 -3.40 -15.05 12.37
CA VAL A 195 -2.93 -15.11 10.96
C VAL A 195 -1.85 -14.06 10.62
N ALA A 196 -1.79 -12.94 11.34
CA ALA A 196 -0.84 -11.86 11.14
C ALA A 196 0.35 -11.88 12.12
N MET A 197 0.24 -12.63 13.23
CA MET A 197 1.34 -12.85 14.17
C MET A 197 2.54 -13.47 13.46
N ARG A 198 3.75 -13.23 13.98
CA ARG A 198 4.97 -13.85 13.44
C ARG A 198 4.88 -15.36 13.62
N GLN A 199 5.03 -16.09 12.52
CA GLN A 199 5.01 -17.55 12.47
C GLN A 199 6.29 -18.01 11.77
N GLU A 200 6.77 -19.20 12.12
CA GLU A 200 7.79 -19.88 11.33
C GLU A 200 7.23 -20.15 9.90
N PRO A 201 8.07 -20.12 8.86
CA PRO A 201 7.59 -20.33 7.49
C PRO A 201 7.03 -21.75 7.36
N ASN A 202 5.71 -21.88 7.38
CA ASN A 202 5.05 -23.12 6.98
C ASN A 202 5.36 -23.37 5.50
N MET A 203 6.13 -24.42 5.21
CA MET A 203 6.26 -24.91 3.85
C MET A 203 4.89 -25.41 3.40
N ALA A 204 4.38 -24.94 2.26
CA ALA A 204 3.18 -25.54 1.70
C ALA A 204 3.46 -27.02 1.39
N ASP A 205 2.41 -27.86 1.36
CA ASP A 205 2.52 -29.28 0.98
C ASP A 205 3.19 -29.50 -0.40
N ASP A 206 3.20 -28.47 -1.26
CA ASP A 206 3.83 -28.45 -2.59
C ASP A 206 5.28 -27.86 -2.59
N GLY A 207 5.89 -27.65 -1.42
CA GLY A 207 7.24 -27.06 -1.29
C GLY A 207 7.33 -25.57 -1.66
N GLY A 208 6.20 -24.93 -2.01
CA GLY A 208 6.11 -23.50 -2.30
C GLY A 208 5.88 -22.65 -1.04
N VAL A 209 6.45 -21.45 -1.00
CA VAL A 209 6.11 -20.44 0.02
C VAL A 209 4.69 -19.90 -0.26
N GLN A 210 3.79 -20.05 0.70
CA GLN A 210 2.42 -19.50 0.67
C GLN A 210 2.45 -17.97 0.54
N ILE A 211 1.44 -17.38 -0.11
CA ILE A 211 1.44 -15.93 -0.33
C ILE A 211 1.23 -15.19 1.01
N SER A 212 0.47 -15.78 1.93
CA SER A 212 0.31 -15.27 3.30
C SER A 212 1.65 -15.12 4.03
N ALA A 213 2.59 -16.05 3.87
CA ALA A 213 3.91 -15.96 4.49
C ALA A 213 4.69 -14.71 4.02
N LEU A 214 4.57 -14.34 2.75
CA LEU A 214 5.17 -13.13 2.21
C LEU A 214 4.50 -11.87 2.78
N TYR A 215 3.18 -11.81 2.80
CA TYR A 215 2.45 -10.66 3.35
C TYR A 215 2.74 -10.47 4.84
N ARG A 216 2.88 -11.57 5.59
CA ARG A 216 3.33 -11.55 6.98
C ARG A 216 4.73 -10.95 7.12
N ALA A 217 5.66 -11.40 6.28
CA ALA A 217 7.01 -10.84 6.29
C ALA A 217 7.00 -9.33 5.97
N VAL A 218 6.24 -8.90 4.97
CA VAL A 218 6.08 -7.48 4.61
C VAL A 218 5.52 -6.66 5.79
N LEU A 219 4.47 -7.16 6.45
CA LEU A 219 3.84 -6.49 7.60
C LEU A 219 4.86 -6.26 8.74
N HIS A 220 5.57 -7.32 9.12
CA HIS A 220 6.57 -7.25 10.20
C HIS A 220 7.81 -6.44 9.80
N SER A 221 8.22 -6.47 8.54
CA SER A 221 9.30 -5.64 8.02
C SER A 221 8.93 -4.16 8.05
N ALA A 222 7.69 -3.80 7.68
CA ALA A 222 7.20 -2.43 7.78
C ALA A 222 7.16 -1.95 9.23
N TYR A 223 6.62 -2.76 10.14
CA TYR A 223 6.62 -2.44 11.58
C TYR A 223 8.03 -2.14 12.10
N LYS A 224 8.99 -3.02 11.82
CA LYS A 224 10.38 -2.83 12.26
C LYS A 224 11.01 -1.56 11.71
N TYR A 225 10.73 -1.24 10.44
CA TYR A 225 11.26 -0.03 9.83
C TYR A 225 10.70 1.22 10.52
N VAL A 226 9.39 1.24 10.76
CA VAL A 226 8.72 2.33 11.50
C VAL A 226 9.29 2.47 12.90
N TYR A 227 9.47 1.35 13.60
CA TYR A 227 10.04 1.32 14.93
C TYR A 227 11.49 1.83 14.94
N SER A 228 12.31 1.45 13.96
CA SER A 228 13.69 1.95 13.86
C SER A 228 13.78 3.46 13.65
N CYS A 229 12.76 4.09 13.05
CA CYS A 229 12.71 5.54 12.93
C CYS A 229 12.49 6.27 14.28
N TYR A 230 12.18 5.57 15.37
CA TYR A 230 12.11 6.15 16.72
C TYR A 230 13.43 6.12 17.48
N GLU A 231 14.31 5.15 17.19
CA GLU A 231 15.55 4.95 17.96
C GLU A 231 16.70 5.89 17.52
N GLU A 232 16.53 6.60 16.40
CA GLU A 232 17.45 7.62 15.87
C GLU A 232 17.09 9.05 16.35
#